data_AF-A0A4R5D6W8-F1
#
_entry.id   AF-A0A4R5D6W8-F1
#
_cell.length_a   1.000
_cell.length_b   1.000
_cell.length_c   1.000
_cell.angle_alpha   90.00
_cell.angle_beta   90.00
_cell.angle_gamma   90.00
#
_symmetry.space_group_name_H-M   'P 1'
#
loop_
_entity.id
_entity.type
_entity.pdbx_description
1 polymer ?
#
loop_
_entity_poly.entity_id
_entity_poly.type
_entity_poly.pdbx_seq_one_letter_code
_entity_poly.pdbx_strand_id
1 'polypeptide(L)'
;MKKYYILIILIFFVSCGNEKPKNEILNVGKALTTKDLSKTDSTENIVHIGKGLKEKIIEFKKQNLELKLKVQNGDLDYPFGDSKAENVLILTNGIQKLNVRLKYNSNKKKFDILGFTTE
;
A
#
# COMPACT_ATOMS: atom_id res chain seq x y z
N MET A 1 -57.65 -15.38 -6.58
CA MET A 1 -57.42 -14.09 -5.88
C MET A 1 -56.29 -14.25 -4.88
N LYS A 2 -55.41 -13.23 -4.79
CA LYS A 2 -54.27 -13.04 -3.86
C LYS A 2 -53.05 -13.93 -4.19
N LYS A 3 -51.99 -13.42 -4.84
CA LYS A 3 -50.89 -12.52 -4.34
C LYS A 3 -50.24 -13.18 -3.10
N TYR A 4 -48.94 -13.42 -2.98
CA TYR A 4 -47.74 -12.57 -3.17
C TYR A 4 -46.52 -13.50 -3.36
N TYR A 5 -45.69 -13.36 -4.40
CA TYR A 5 -44.51 -12.51 -4.48
C TYR A 5 -43.42 -12.77 -3.40
N ILE A 6 -42.22 -13.11 -3.91
CA ILE A 6 -40.89 -12.73 -3.39
C ILE A 6 -40.36 -13.54 -2.21
N LEU A 7 -39.43 -14.46 -2.52
CA LEU A 7 -38.21 -14.61 -1.73
C LEU A 7 -37.03 -15.07 -2.60
N ILE A 8 -36.79 -14.34 -3.69
CA ILE A 8 -35.46 -14.27 -4.32
C ILE A 8 -34.93 -12.90 -3.92
N ILE A 9 -34.23 -12.79 -2.79
CA ILE A 9 -33.23 -11.76 -2.46
C ILE A 9 -32.52 -12.30 -1.22
N LEU A 10 -31.43 -13.04 -1.42
CA LEU A 10 -30.34 -13.11 -0.42
C LEU A 10 -29.02 -13.58 -1.05
N ILE A 11 -28.73 -13.15 -2.29
CA ILE A 11 -27.45 -13.47 -2.97
C ILE A 11 -26.79 -12.19 -3.54
N PHE A 12 -27.10 -11.01 -2.99
CA PHE A 12 -26.51 -9.74 -3.44
C PHE A 12 -25.82 -8.93 -2.34
N PHE A 13 -25.28 -9.58 -1.31
CA PHE A 13 -24.07 -9.06 -0.66
C PHE A 13 -22.85 -9.44 -1.51
N VAL A 14 -22.88 -9.05 -2.78
CA VAL A 14 -21.68 -8.99 -3.60
C VAL A 14 -20.83 -7.93 -2.94
N SER A 15 -19.81 -8.41 -2.23
CA SER A 15 -18.73 -7.68 -1.61
C SER A 15 -18.35 -6.45 -2.44
N CYS A 16 -18.91 -5.30 -2.11
CA CYS A 16 -18.35 -4.00 -2.47
C CYS A 16 -17.19 -3.74 -1.49
N GLY A 17 -16.19 -4.63 -1.51
CA GLY A 17 -14.96 -4.46 -0.78
C GLY A 17 -14.21 -3.32 -1.42
N ASN A 18 -14.30 -2.13 -0.83
CA ASN A 18 -13.66 -0.88 -1.22
C ASN A 18 -12.42 -1.08 -2.12
N GLU A 19 -12.57 -0.97 -3.44
CA GLU A 19 -11.44 -1.03 -4.38
C GLU A 19 -10.57 0.24 -4.32
N LYS A 20 -11.12 1.33 -3.78
CA LYS A 20 -10.45 2.63 -3.60
C LYS A 20 -9.11 2.55 -2.84
N PRO A 21 -9.01 1.92 -1.64
CA PRO A 21 -7.74 1.84 -0.91
C PRO A 21 -6.62 1.16 -1.70
N LYS A 22 -6.91 0.13 -2.51
CA LYS A 22 -5.87 -0.56 -3.29
C LYS A 22 -5.23 0.35 -4.35
N ASN A 23 -6.04 1.14 -5.06
CA ASN A 23 -5.52 2.07 -6.08
C ASN A 23 -4.70 3.21 -5.46
N GLU A 24 -5.14 3.74 -4.31
CA GLU A 24 -4.39 4.79 -3.60
C GLU A 24 -3.04 4.27 -3.09
N ILE A 25 -2.98 3.04 -2.57
CA ILE A 25 -1.73 2.40 -2.15
C ILE A 25 -0.81 2.13 -3.35
N LEU A 26 -1.35 1.73 -4.49
CA LEU A 26 -0.54 1.61 -5.72
C LEU A 26 0.03 2.96 -6.16
N ASN A 27 -0.69 4.06 -5.94
CA ASN A 27 -0.18 5.41 -6.22
C ASN A 27 0.93 5.82 -5.24
N VAL A 28 0.89 5.37 -3.98
CA VAL A 28 2.04 5.46 -3.06
C VAL A 28 3.24 4.75 -3.68
N GLY A 29 3.07 3.52 -4.16
CA GLY A 29 4.15 2.76 -4.80
C GLY A 29 4.71 3.44 -6.03
N LYS A 30 3.86 3.94 -6.93
CA LYS A 30 4.30 4.74 -8.08
C LYS A 30 5.07 5.98 -7.66
N ALA A 31 4.60 6.72 -6.66
CA ALA A 31 5.27 7.93 -6.19
C ALA A 31 6.68 7.62 -5.63
N LEU A 32 6.85 6.47 -4.97
CA LEU A 32 8.13 5.97 -4.50
C LEU A 32 9.06 5.53 -5.67
N THR A 33 8.51 4.98 -6.74
CA THR A 33 9.31 4.42 -7.84
C THR A 33 9.60 5.38 -8.99
N THR A 34 8.78 6.40 -9.24
CA THR A 34 8.95 7.28 -10.43
C THR A 34 9.60 8.63 -10.14
N LYS A 35 9.51 9.14 -8.90
CA LYS A 35 10.05 10.46 -8.55
C LYS A 35 11.52 10.38 -8.13
N ASP A 36 12.25 11.48 -8.35
CA ASP A 36 13.51 11.71 -7.65
C ASP A 36 13.20 11.91 -6.16
N LEU A 37 13.45 10.85 -5.39
CA LEU A 37 13.19 10.83 -3.96
C LEU A 37 14.17 11.68 -3.16
N SER A 38 15.33 12.05 -3.73
CA SER A 38 16.38 12.79 -2.99
C SER A 38 15.85 14.11 -2.42
N LYS A 39 14.94 14.77 -3.14
CA LYS A 39 14.32 16.05 -2.75
C LYS A 39 12.85 15.95 -2.33
N THR A 40 12.27 14.75 -2.33
CA THR A 40 10.84 14.55 -2.10
C THR A 40 10.58 14.04 -0.69
N ASP A 41 10.19 14.90 0.25
CA ASP A 41 9.82 14.48 1.61
C ASP A 41 8.35 14.10 1.76
N SER A 42 7.49 14.51 0.83
CA SER A 42 6.04 14.28 0.89
C SER A 42 5.49 14.20 -0.53
N THR A 43 4.33 13.56 -0.70
CA THR A 43 3.63 13.50 -1.99
C THR A 43 2.15 13.75 -1.81
N GLU A 44 1.39 13.68 -2.90
CA GLU A 44 -0.07 13.73 -2.84
C GLU A 44 -0.65 12.64 -1.93
N ASN A 45 -0.07 11.43 -1.95
CA ASN A 45 -0.60 10.27 -1.23
C ASN A 45 0.23 9.89 0.01
N ILE A 46 1.36 10.54 0.27
CA ILE A 46 2.29 10.19 1.36
C ILE A 46 2.51 11.40 2.25
N VAL A 47 2.31 11.22 3.56
CA VAL A 47 2.55 12.29 4.55
C VAL A 47 4.01 12.67 4.60
N HIS A 48 4.89 11.70 4.87
CA HIS A 48 6.33 11.91 4.94
C HIS A 48 7.10 10.66 4.45
N ILE A 49 8.22 10.86 3.75
CA ILE A 49 9.14 9.81 3.31
C ILE A 49 10.46 9.98 4.06
N GLY A 50 10.73 9.07 4.99
CA GLY A 50 11.97 9.09 5.78
C GLY A 50 13.23 8.83 4.94
N LYS A 51 14.36 9.42 5.33
CA LYS A 51 15.66 9.33 4.64
C LYS A 51 16.07 7.88 4.34
N GLY A 52 15.98 6.98 5.32
CA GLY A 52 16.39 5.59 5.15
C GLY A 52 15.59 4.84 4.07
N LEU A 53 14.28 5.11 3.94
CA LEU A 53 13.47 4.52 2.88
C LEU A 53 13.87 5.07 1.50
N LYS A 54 14.17 6.37 1.40
CA LYS A 54 14.65 6.97 0.15
C LYS A 54 15.94 6.31 -0.33
N GLU A 55 16.91 6.20 0.57
CA GLU A 55 18.20 5.55 0.30
C GLU A 55 17.99 4.11 -0.13
N LYS A 56 17.14 3.36 0.56
CA LYS A 56 16.89 1.97 0.22
C LYS A 56 16.21 1.79 -1.13
N ILE A 57 15.26 2.67 -1.50
CA ILE A 57 14.62 2.63 -2.82
C ILE A 57 15.62 2.99 -3.93
N ILE A 58 16.50 3.98 -3.71
CA ILE A 58 17.55 4.33 -4.66
C ILE A 58 18.50 3.14 -4.87
N GLU A 59 18.90 2.46 -3.80
CA GLU A 59 19.68 1.21 -3.86
C GLU A 59 18.94 0.12 -4.65
N PHE A 60 17.65 -0.07 -4.35
CA PHE A 60 16.79 -1.05 -5.02
C PHE A 60 16.73 -0.86 -6.54
N LYS A 61 16.59 0.39 -6.99
CA LYS A 61 16.53 0.75 -8.42
C LYS A 61 17.85 0.55 -9.15
N LYS A 62 18.99 0.62 -8.46
CA LYS A 62 20.31 0.38 -9.07
C LYS A 62 20.51 -1.07 -9.49
N GLN A 63 19.87 -2.00 -8.78
CA GLN A 63 19.95 -3.43 -9.09
C GLN A 63 19.03 -3.81 -10.26
N ASN A 64 17.83 -3.25 -10.32
CA ASN A 64 16.92 -3.37 -11.45
C ASN A 64 15.91 -2.21 -11.43
N LEU A 65 15.76 -1.52 -12.57
CA LEU A 65 14.86 -0.38 -12.73
C LEU A 65 13.38 -0.79 -12.74
N GLU A 66 13.08 -2.02 -13.15
CA GLU A 66 11.72 -2.52 -13.22
C GLU A 66 11.25 -3.08 -11.87
N LEU A 67 10.64 -2.21 -11.07
CA LEU A 67 10.05 -2.56 -9.80
C LEU A 67 8.59 -3.01 -9.96
N LYS A 68 8.29 -4.25 -9.56
CA LYS A 68 6.92 -4.75 -9.46
C LYS A 68 6.32 -4.35 -8.11
N LEU A 69 5.04 -3.97 -8.12
CA LEU A 69 4.30 -3.53 -6.95
C LEU A 69 3.20 -4.54 -6.60
N LYS A 70 3.08 -4.91 -5.33
CA LYS A 70 1.98 -5.71 -4.79
C LYS A 70 1.46 -5.05 -3.50
N VAL A 71 0.16 -5.17 -3.27
CA VAL A 71 -0.48 -4.71 -2.03
C VAL A 71 -0.92 -5.94 -1.24
N GLN A 72 -0.61 -5.95 0.05
CA GLN A 72 -1.11 -6.89 1.02
C GLN A 72 -1.94 -6.12 2.06
N ASN A 73 -3.13 -6.60 2.35
CA ASN A 73 -3.96 -6.05 3.42
C ASN A 73 -3.45 -6.55 4.78
N GLY A 74 -3.53 -5.70 5.80
CA GLY A 74 -3.00 -5.97 7.13
C GLY A 74 -1.53 -5.55 7.27
N ASP A 75 -0.94 -5.94 8.40
CA ASP A 75 0.46 -5.67 8.74
C ASP A 75 1.36 -6.86 8.37
N LEU A 76 2.67 -6.70 8.58
CA LEU A 76 3.63 -7.80 8.61
C LEU A 76 3.45 -8.62 9.89
N ASP A 77 3.94 -9.86 9.87
CA ASP A 77 4.00 -10.70 11.05
C ASP A 77 5.12 -10.27 12.02
N TYR A 78 5.02 -10.66 13.28
CA TYR A 78 6.08 -10.48 14.28
C TYR A 78 7.37 -11.20 13.82
N PRO A 79 8.56 -10.62 14.01
CA PRO A 79 8.87 -9.40 14.77
C PRO A 79 8.83 -8.09 13.97
N PHE A 80 8.43 -8.13 12.69
CA PHE A 80 8.55 -6.99 11.79
C PHE A 80 7.31 -6.08 11.76
N GLY A 81 6.14 -6.63 12.08
CA GLY A 81 4.91 -5.88 12.29
C GLY A 81 4.54 -5.72 13.77
N ASP A 82 3.76 -4.69 14.05
CA ASP A 82 3.22 -4.39 15.39
C ASP A 82 1.69 -4.17 15.37
N SER A 83 1.01 -4.69 14.33
CA SER A 83 -0.42 -4.57 14.08
C SER A 83 -0.95 -3.13 13.91
N LYS A 84 -0.06 -2.15 13.69
CA LYS A 84 -0.45 -0.75 13.44
C LYS A 84 -0.63 -0.42 11.97
N ALA A 85 0.00 -1.18 11.07
CA ALA A 85 -0.17 -0.95 9.64
C ALA A 85 -1.49 -1.56 9.17
N GLU A 86 -2.18 -0.85 8.30
CA GLU A 86 -3.42 -1.32 7.67
C GLU A 86 -3.11 -2.08 6.39
N ASN A 87 -1.99 -1.74 5.75
CA ASN A 87 -1.55 -2.34 4.50
C ASN A 87 -0.02 -2.40 4.43
N VAL A 88 0.47 -3.36 3.66
CA VAL A 88 1.87 -3.46 3.25
C VAL A 88 1.97 -3.30 1.75
N LEU A 89 2.73 -2.29 1.32
CA LEU A 89 3.16 -2.15 -0.06
C LEU A 89 4.47 -2.93 -0.26
N ILE A 90 4.45 -3.87 -1.17
CA ILE A 90 5.59 -4.73 -1.49
C ILE A 90 6.17 -4.28 -2.82
N LEU A 91 7.44 -3.90 -2.81
CA LEU A 91 8.24 -3.61 -4.00
C LEU A 91 9.21 -4.77 -4.22
N THR A 92 9.28 -5.31 -5.43
CA THR A 92 10.30 -6.31 -5.79
C THR A 92 11.00 -5.93 -7.08
N ASN A 93 12.31 -6.13 -7.11
CA ASN A 93 13.15 -5.91 -8.27
C ASN A 93 13.58 -7.25 -8.95
N GLY A 94 12.97 -8.37 -8.51
CA GLY A 94 13.32 -9.73 -8.92
C GLY A 94 14.42 -10.39 -8.10
N ILE A 95 15.18 -9.63 -7.31
CA ILE A 95 16.29 -10.11 -6.46
C ILE A 95 15.92 -9.96 -4.98
N GLN A 96 15.48 -8.76 -4.61
CA GLN A 96 15.14 -8.37 -3.25
C GLN A 96 13.67 -7.98 -3.17
N LYS A 97 13.14 -8.02 -1.95
CA LYS A 97 11.79 -7.55 -1.63
C LYS A 97 11.85 -6.50 -0.54
N LEU A 98 11.20 -5.36 -0.79
CA LEU A 98 11.07 -4.25 0.14
C LEU A 98 9.60 -4.15 0.55
N ASN A 99 9.34 -4.38 1.84
CA ASN A 99 8.02 -4.25 2.44
C ASN A 99 7.89 -2.89 3.11
N VAL A 100 6.94 -2.06 2.69
CA VAL A 100 6.66 -0.74 3.26
C VAL A 100 5.32 -0.80 3.99
N ARG A 101 5.35 -0.50 5.29
CA ARG A 101 4.18 -0.55 6.18
C ARG A 101 3.44 0.78 6.12
N LEU A 102 2.15 0.72 5.77
CA LEU A 102 1.32 1.90 5.51
C LEU A 102 0.11 1.95 6.44
N LYS A 103 -0.22 3.16 6.91
CA LYS A 103 -1.43 3.45 7.66
C LYS A 103 -2.12 4.67 7.06
N TYR A 104 -3.43 4.60 6.81
CA TYR A 104 -4.15 5.75 6.31
C TYR A 104 -4.35 6.80 7.41
N ASN A 105 -3.98 8.04 7.10
CA ASN A 105 -4.19 9.20 7.95
C ASN A 105 -5.40 9.99 7.45
N SER A 106 -6.55 9.76 8.06
CA SER A 106 -7.82 10.40 7.66
C SER A 106 -7.79 11.93 7.74
N ASN A 107 -7.06 12.49 8.72
CA ASN A 107 -6.94 13.94 8.88
C ASN A 107 -6.17 14.59 7.73
N LYS A 108 -5.13 13.91 7.23
CA LYS A 108 -4.30 14.40 6.12
C LYS A 108 -4.77 13.92 4.75
N LYS A 109 -5.68 12.93 4.71
CA LYS A 109 -6.10 12.20 3.51
C LYS A 109 -4.92 11.62 2.72
N LYS A 110 -3.95 11.04 3.45
CA LYS A 110 -2.68 10.50 2.94
C LYS A 110 -2.28 9.27 3.73
N PHE A 111 -1.29 8.53 3.27
CA PHE A 111 -0.68 7.43 4.01
C PHE A 111 0.53 7.89 4.82
N ASP A 112 0.55 7.51 6.09
CA ASP A 112 1.75 7.50 6.93
C ASP A 112 2.56 6.24 6.62
N ILE A 113 3.88 6.40 6.52
CA ILE A 113 4.83 5.29 6.42
C ILE A 113 5.31 4.98 7.83
N LEU A 114 4.94 3.80 8.35
CA LEU A 114 5.29 3.40 9.71
C LEU A 114 6.69 2.80 9.80
N GLY A 115 7.19 2.25 8.69
CA GLY A 115 8.50 1.62 8.62
C GLY A 115 8.64 0.76 7.37
N PHE A 116 9.82 0.17 7.19
CA PHE A 116 10.07 -0.77 6.11
C PHE A 116 11.03 -1.88 6.56
N THR A 117 10.98 -3.01 5.86
CA THR A 117 11.95 -4.10 5.99
C THR A 117 12.31 -4.66 4.62
N THR A 118 13.47 -5.29 4.52
CA THR A 118 13.95 -5.94 3.31
C THR A 118 14.17 -7.41 3.53
N GLU A 119 13.76 -8.21 2.56
CA GLU A 119 14.01 -9.65 2.44
C GLU A 119 14.92 -9.91 1.24
#